data_AF-A0A5E4J8L7-F1
#
_entry.id   AF-A0A5E4J8L7-F1
#
_cell.length_a   1.000
_cell.length_b   1.000
_cell.length_c   1.000
_cell.angle_alpha   90.00
_cell.angle_beta   90.00
_cell.angle_gamma   90.00
#
_symmetry.space_group_name_H-M   'P 1'
#
loop_
_entity.id
_entity.type
_entity.pdbx_description
1 polymer ?
#
loop_
_entity_poly.entity_id
_entity_poly.type
_entity_poly.pdbx_seq_one_letter_code
_entity_poly.pdbx_strand_id
1 'polypeptide(L)'
;MVLCIVALVVFAVLSIFSAKYRPLAAEAFDCVFRKMTLRKCETGLDQRIKGEIIGKLMMHNENAAGFVFKHFESISFAFTALFFASLLYSGYSVYNLFTLGTCDPSGGNCVFSPLVNGTVANQTGKPPCGLEGFVEFYGAECPHCLKMKPIVEQVESETGVNFTKLEVWHNESNVAVMQLHAADIERDCKFLGVPAFIGLKTNKSVCGEMTADKLKQFILENG
;
A
#
# COMPACT_ATOMS: atom_id res chain seq x y z
N MET A 1 32.25 9.39 -7.72
CA MET A 1 31.55 10.16 -6.66
C MET A 1 30.41 9.34 -6.07
N VAL A 2 29.58 8.77 -6.93
CA VAL A 2 28.41 7.93 -6.60
C VAL A 2 28.76 6.75 -5.67
N LEU A 3 29.84 6.02 -5.95
CA LEU A 3 30.23 4.83 -5.16
C LEU A 3 30.43 5.09 -3.65
N CYS A 4 30.95 6.25 -3.24
CA CYS A 4 31.16 6.55 -1.81
C CYS A 4 29.84 6.83 -1.08
N ILE A 5 28.93 7.57 -1.73
CA ILE A 5 27.61 7.92 -1.17
C ILE A 5 26.75 6.66 -1.07
N VAL A 6 26.80 5.83 -2.11
CA VAL A 6 26.13 4.54 -2.16
C VAL A 6 26.63 3.60 -1.07
N ALA A 7 27.96 3.45 -0.95
CA ALA A 7 28.57 2.60 0.07
C ALA A 7 28.18 3.06 1.48
N LEU A 8 28.12 4.37 1.73
CA LEU A 8 27.66 4.91 3.01
C LEU A 8 26.21 4.50 3.31
N VAL A 9 25.28 4.67 2.36
CA VAL A 9 23.87 4.32 2.59
C VAL A 9 23.70 2.82 2.83
N VAL A 10 24.33 1.98 2.00
CA VAL A 10 24.23 0.52 2.12
C VAL A 10 24.87 0.02 3.42
N PHE A 11 26.09 0.47 3.75
CA PHE A 11 26.75 0.06 4.98
C PHE A 11 26.10 0.65 6.23
N ALA A 12 25.50 1.84 6.15
CA ALA A 12 24.70 2.38 7.25
C ALA A 12 23.54 1.44 7.59
N VAL A 13 22.78 0.98 6.59
CA VAL A 13 21.68 0.03 6.81
C VAL A 13 22.19 -1.32 7.34
N LEU A 14 23.24 -1.89 6.74
CA LEU A 14 23.80 -3.19 7.18
C LEU A 14 24.44 -3.12 8.59
N SER A 15 24.96 -1.96 8.98
CA SER A 15 25.60 -1.74 10.29
C SER A 15 24.62 -1.68 11.47
N ILE A 16 23.32 -1.48 11.20
CA ILE A 16 22.25 -1.57 12.20
C ILE A 16 22.11 -3.03 12.66
N PHE A 17 22.19 -3.99 11.74
CA PHE A 17 21.91 -5.41 12.01
C PHE A 17 23.17 -6.26 12.21
N SER A 18 24.37 -5.76 11.92
CA SER A 18 25.58 -6.54 12.06
C SER A 18 26.82 -5.71 12.41
N ALA A 19 27.42 -6.07 13.55
CA ALA A 19 28.64 -5.44 14.07
C ALA A 19 29.84 -5.62 13.13
N LYS A 20 29.84 -6.64 12.26
CA LYS A 20 30.89 -6.89 11.27
C LYS A 20 31.02 -5.74 10.26
N TYR A 21 29.93 -5.03 9.94
CA TYR A 21 29.93 -3.97 8.93
C TYR A 21 30.14 -2.56 9.50
N ARG A 22 30.15 -2.38 10.83
CA ARG A 22 30.42 -1.08 11.47
C ARG A 22 31.78 -0.44 11.12
N PRO A 23 32.92 -1.16 11.12
CA PRO A 23 34.21 -0.53 10.77
C PRO A 23 34.26 -0.08 9.30
N LEU A 24 33.63 -0.85 8.41
CA LEU A 24 33.50 -0.52 6.98
C LEU A 24 32.63 0.72 6.74
N ALA A 25 31.56 0.88 7.53
CA ALA A 25 30.71 2.07 7.49
C ALA A 25 31.47 3.33 7.97
N ALA A 26 32.31 3.21 9.00
CA ALA A 26 33.13 4.31 9.51
C ALA A 26 34.16 4.79 8.47
N GLU A 27 34.82 3.86 7.76
CA GLU A 27 35.73 4.20 6.66
C GLU A 27 34.98 4.89 5.49
N ALA A 28 33.81 4.38 5.12
CA ALA A 28 32.98 5.00 4.08
C ALA A 28 32.51 6.41 4.48
N PHE A 29 32.16 6.61 5.75
CA PHE A 29 31.75 7.91 6.30
C PHE A 29 32.90 8.92 6.29
N ASP A 30 34.10 8.52 6.73
CA ASP A 30 35.28 9.39 6.68
C ASP A 30 35.63 9.80 5.24
N CYS A 31 35.53 8.87 4.29
CA CYS A 31 35.74 9.21 2.88
C CYS A 31 34.67 10.18 2.34
N VAL A 32 33.38 10.01 2.64
CA VAL A 32 32.33 10.95 2.23
C VAL A 32 32.55 12.33 2.84
N PHE A 33 32.88 12.40 4.14
CA PHE A 33 33.15 13.65 4.85
C PHE A 33 34.39 14.39 4.30
N ARG A 34 35.48 13.66 4.01
CA ARG A 34 36.67 14.21 3.36
C ARG A 34 36.36 14.72 1.95
N LYS A 35 35.51 14.03 1.19
CA LYS A 35 35.11 14.46 -0.15
C LYS A 35 34.21 15.70 -0.14
N MET A 36 33.29 15.81 0.81
CA MET A 36 32.51 17.02 1.04
C MET A 36 33.40 18.21 1.43
N THR A 37 34.53 17.95 2.09
CA THR A 37 35.55 18.95 2.42
C THR A 37 36.64 19.12 1.34
N LEU A 38 36.38 18.66 0.10
CA LEU A 38 37.28 18.74 -1.07
C LEU A 38 38.66 18.08 -0.88
N ARG A 39 38.80 17.18 0.09
CA ARG A 39 40.01 16.36 0.33
C ARG A 39 39.94 15.05 -0.45
N LYS A 40 41.10 14.54 -0.89
CA LYS A 40 41.20 13.22 -1.54
C LYS A 40 40.96 12.11 -0.51
N CYS A 41 40.21 11.07 -0.89
CA CYS A 41 40.09 9.87 -0.06
C CYS A 41 41.35 9.00 -0.19
N GLU A 42 41.80 8.42 0.92
CA GLU A 42 42.92 7.46 0.97
C GLU A 42 42.48 5.99 0.86
N THR A 43 41.19 5.70 0.77
CA THR A 43 40.66 4.34 0.94
C THR A 43 40.68 3.53 -0.36
N GLY A 44 41.53 2.51 -0.46
CA GLY A 44 41.50 1.44 -1.49
C GLY A 44 40.47 0.34 -1.22
N LEU A 45 39.38 0.69 -0.51
CA LEU A 45 38.32 -0.25 -0.11
C LEU A 45 37.61 -0.84 -1.32
N ASP A 46 37.38 -0.03 -2.35
CA ASP A 46 36.83 -0.46 -3.63
C ASP A 46 37.70 -1.53 -4.29
N GLN A 47 39.02 -1.35 -4.27
CA GLN A 47 39.98 -2.32 -4.82
C GLN A 47 40.02 -3.62 -4.01
N ARG A 48 39.92 -3.54 -2.68
CA ARG A 48 39.89 -4.72 -1.80
C ARG A 48 38.61 -5.53 -2.00
N ILE A 49 37.44 -4.87 -2.01
CA ILE A 49 36.15 -5.52 -2.23
C ILE A 49 36.10 -6.13 -3.64
N LYS A 50 36.53 -5.37 -4.65
CA LYS A 50 36.62 -5.86 -6.03
C LYS A 50 37.56 -7.06 -6.12
N GLY A 51 38.73 -7.00 -5.47
CA GLY A 51 39.71 -8.10 -5.45
C GLY A 51 39.21 -9.36 -4.75
N GLU A 52 38.52 -9.23 -3.61
CA GLU A 52 38.00 -10.38 -2.87
C GLU A 52 36.83 -11.07 -3.59
N ILE A 53 35.91 -10.29 -4.16
CA ILE A 53 34.78 -10.81 -4.96
C ILE A 53 35.31 -11.51 -6.22
N ILE A 54 36.21 -10.86 -6.94
CA ILE A 54 36.74 -11.39 -8.20
C ILE A 54 37.65 -12.59 -7.94
N GLY A 55 38.46 -12.56 -6.88
CA GLY A 55 39.29 -13.70 -6.48
C GLY A 55 38.47 -14.96 -6.21
N LYS A 56 37.34 -14.84 -5.49
CA LYS A 56 36.40 -15.96 -5.30
C LYS A 56 35.69 -16.37 -6.59
N LEU A 57 35.31 -15.40 -7.44
CA LEU A 57 34.58 -15.67 -8.67
C LEU A 57 35.46 -16.35 -9.74
N MET A 58 36.74 -15.99 -9.82
CA MET A 58 37.74 -16.61 -10.70
C MET A 58 37.94 -18.10 -10.38
N MET A 59 37.80 -18.51 -9.11
CA MET A 59 37.91 -19.92 -8.73
C MET A 59 36.75 -20.79 -9.24
N HIS A 60 35.63 -20.19 -9.64
CA HIS A 60 34.45 -20.95 -10.08
C HIS A 60 34.19 -20.79 -11.59
N ASN A 61 34.35 -19.59 -12.14
CA ASN A 61 34.13 -19.32 -13.56
C ASN A 61 34.93 -18.09 -14.04
N GLU A 62 35.92 -18.32 -14.90
CA GLU A 62 36.79 -17.26 -15.45
C GLU A 62 36.03 -16.24 -16.31
N ASN A 63 35.04 -16.67 -17.09
CA ASN A 63 34.27 -15.77 -17.97
C ASN A 63 33.38 -14.81 -17.15
N ALA A 64 32.77 -15.30 -16.08
CA ALA A 64 31.97 -14.47 -15.18
C ALA A 64 32.85 -13.44 -14.44
N ALA A 65 34.06 -13.84 -14.02
CA ALA A 65 35.01 -12.94 -13.39
C ALA A 65 35.46 -11.81 -14.33
N GLY A 66 35.75 -12.13 -15.60
CA GLY A 66 36.09 -11.13 -16.61
C GLY A 66 34.95 -10.14 -16.87
N PHE A 67 33.71 -10.62 -16.95
CA PHE A 67 32.53 -9.78 -17.15
C PHE A 67 32.30 -8.84 -15.96
N VAL A 68 32.30 -9.38 -14.74
CA VAL A 68 32.11 -8.58 -13.51
C VAL A 68 33.25 -7.59 -13.32
N PHE A 69 34.50 -7.93 -13.67
CA PHE A 69 35.62 -7.01 -13.61
C PHE A 69 35.43 -5.79 -14.52
N LYS A 70 34.96 -6.02 -15.76
CA LYS A 70 34.75 -4.99 -16.79
C LYS A 70 33.54 -4.10 -16.51
N HIS A 71 32.47 -4.68 -15.96
CA HIS A 71 31.20 -3.98 -15.71
C HIS A 71 30.92 -3.68 -14.22
N PHE A 72 31.93 -3.79 -13.35
CA PHE A 72 31.77 -3.66 -11.89
C PHE A 72 31.06 -2.37 -11.46
N GLU A 73 31.41 -1.24 -12.07
CA GLU A 73 30.84 0.07 -11.75
C GLU A 73 29.36 0.16 -12.18
N SER A 74 29.03 -0.29 -13.39
CA SER A 74 27.65 -0.32 -13.90
C SER A 74 26.76 -1.25 -13.07
N ILE A 75 27.27 -2.43 -12.72
CA ILE A 75 26.56 -3.41 -11.91
C ILE A 75 26.27 -2.82 -10.52
N SER A 76 27.28 -2.23 -9.89
CA SER A 76 27.14 -1.58 -8.57
C SER A 76 26.11 -0.45 -8.61
N PHE A 77 26.10 0.37 -9.66
CA PHE A 77 25.11 1.42 -9.85
C PHE A 77 23.69 0.86 -10.05
N ALA A 78 23.53 -0.20 -10.84
CA ALA A 78 22.24 -0.85 -11.06
C ALA A 78 21.64 -1.41 -9.76
N PHE A 79 22.43 -2.14 -8.96
CA PHE A 79 21.99 -2.66 -7.65
C PHE A 79 21.61 -1.54 -6.68
N THR A 80 22.35 -0.42 -6.72
CA THR A 80 22.02 0.76 -5.92
C THR A 80 20.70 1.38 -6.33
N ALA A 81 20.48 1.59 -7.63
CA ALA A 81 19.25 2.16 -8.15
C ALA A 81 18.05 1.26 -7.78
N LEU A 82 18.22 -0.07 -7.92
CA LEU A 82 17.25 -1.06 -7.49
C LEU A 82 16.95 -0.94 -5.98
N PHE A 83 17.98 -0.79 -5.14
CA PHE A 83 17.81 -0.63 -3.70
C PHE A 83 16.97 0.61 -3.35
N PHE A 84 17.27 1.77 -3.94
CA PHE A 84 16.48 2.98 -3.69
C PHE A 84 15.08 2.90 -4.26
N ALA A 85 14.90 2.30 -5.44
CA ALA A 85 13.58 2.02 -5.98
C ALA A 85 12.75 1.15 -5.03
N SER A 86 13.33 0.08 -4.49
CA SER A 86 12.70 -0.77 -3.49
C SER A 86 12.40 -0.04 -2.18
N LEU A 87 13.29 0.86 -1.74
CA LEU A 87 13.09 1.67 -0.53
C LEU A 87 11.95 2.68 -0.71
N LEU A 88 11.88 3.36 -1.85
CA LEU A 88 10.79 4.29 -2.19
C LEU A 88 9.46 3.54 -2.30
N TYR A 89 9.46 2.39 -2.97
CA TYR A 89 8.27 1.54 -3.09
C TYR A 89 7.78 1.06 -1.73
N SER A 90 8.70 0.60 -0.88
CA SER A 90 8.38 0.21 0.50
C SER A 90 7.88 1.38 1.33
N GLY A 91 8.49 2.56 1.20
CA GLY A 91 8.07 3.77 1.90
C GLY A 91 6.66 4.23 1.49
N TYR A 92 6.35 4.16 0.19
CA TYR A 92 5.00 4.43 -0.33
C TYR A 92 3.97 3.42 0.20
N SER A 93 4.34 2.14 0.21
CA SER A 93 3.50 1.08 0.79
C SER A 93 3.22 1.30 2.28
N VAL A 94 4.24 1.65 3.06
CA VAL A 94 4.08 1.97 4.49
C VAL A 94 3.23 3.21 4.70
N TYR A 95 3.43 4.26 3.90
CA TYR A 95 2.60 5.47 3.94
C TYR A 95 1.12 5.15 3.68
N ASN A 96 0.84 4.35 2.64
CA ASN A 96 -0.52 3.90 2.34
C ASN A 96 -1.07 2.98 3.43
N LEU A 97 -0.25 2.15 4.05
CA LEU A 97 -0.70 1.31 5.15
C LEU A 97 -1.12 2.14 6.38
N PHE A 98 -0.33 3.14 6.75
CA PHE A 98 -0.65 4.02 7.88
C PHE A 98 -1.84 4.95 7.59
N THR A 99 -2.00 5.39 6.35
CA THR A 99 -3.05 6.35 6.00
C THR A 99 -4.33 5.69 5.50
N LEU A 100 -4.25 4.62 4.72
CA LEU A 100 -5.36 3.96 4.03
C LEU A 100 -5.65 2.55 4.55
N GLY A 101 -4.79 1.97 5.40
CA GLY A 101 -4.95 0.60 5.89
C GLY A 101 -4.63 -0.49 4.84
N THR A 102 -4.11 -0.10 3.67
CA THR A 102 -3.76 -1.03 2.58
C THR A 102 -2.42 -0.67 1.93
N CYS A 103 -1.73 -1.69 1.41
CA CYS A 103 -0.48 -1.53 0.65
C CYS A 103 -0.71 -1.11 -0.80
N ASP A 104 -1.90 -1.35 -1.36
CA ASP A 104 -2.27 -1.02 -2.74
C ASP A 104 -3.64 -0.32 -2.81
N PRO A 105 -3.69 0.99 -3.15
CA PRO A 105 -4.95 1.72 -3.24
C PRO A 105 -5.83 1.29 -4.43
N SER A 106 -5.29 0.59 -5.43
CA SER A 106 -6.03 0.18 -6.63
C SER A 106 -6.62 -1.23 -6.51
N GLY A 107 -6.01 -2.08 -5.68
CA GLY A 107 -6.31 -3.51 -5.60
C GLY A 107 -7.33 -3.90 -4.52
N GLY A 108 -7.85 -2.97 -3.72
CA GLY A 108 -8.92 -3.23 -2.73
C GLY A 108 -8.57 -4.22 -1.60
N ASN A 109 -7.38 -4.82 -1.61
CA ASN A 109 -7.00 -5.87 -0.66
C ASN A 109 -6.42 -5.24 0.62
N CYS A 110 -7.11 -5.43 1.74
CA CYS A 110 -6.65 -5.02 3.07
C CYS A 110 -6.03 -6.22 3.80
N VAL A 111 -4.69 -6.24 3.90
CA VAL A 111 -3.94 -7.34 4.55
C VAL A 111 -3.87 -7.17 6.08
N PHE A 112 -4.01 -5.94 6.59
CA PHE A 112 -3.81 -5.62 8.00
C PHE A 112 -5.09 -5.12 8.69
N SER A 113 -6.19 -5.85 8.52
CA SER A 113 -7.34 -5.74 9.44
C SER A 113 -7.08 -6.68 10.62
N PRO A 114 -6.86 -6.20 11.86
CA PRO A 114 -6.69 -7.09 13.00
C PRO A 114 -8.01 -7.81 13.26
N LEU A 115 -8.03 -9.12 13.08
CA LEU A 115 -9.12 -9.98 13.55
C LEU A 115 -9.04 -10.05 15.08
N VAL A 116 -9.98 -9.44 15.78
CA VAL A 116 -10.19 -9.69 17.22
C VAL A 116 -11.50 -10.45 17.35
N ASN A 117 -11.46 -11.65 17.93
CA ASN A 117 -12.62 -12.54 18.11
C ASN A 117 -13.38 -12.85 16.81
N GLY A 118 -12.70 -13.10 15.70
CA GLY A 118 -13.36 -13.42 14.42
C GLY A 118 -14.18 -12.27 13.84
N THR A 119 -13.99 -11.05 14.35
CA THR A 119 -14.56 -9.82 13.83
C THR A 119 -13.43 -8.81 13.60
N VAL A 120 -13.53 -8.02 12.54
CA VAL A 120 -12.52 -7.01 12.21
C VAL A 120 -12.58 -5.92 13.28
N ALA A 121 -11.55 -5.85 14.11
CA ALA A 121 -11.43 -4.83 15.12
C ALA A 121 -11.03 -3.52 14.46
N ASN A 122 -11.97 -2.58 14.49
CA ASN A 122 -11.75 -1.18 14.22
C ASN A 122 -10.72 -0.63 15.21
N GLN A 123 -9.45 -0.51 14.78
CA GLN A 123 -8.47 0.30 15.51
C GLN A 123 -8.17 1.53 14.68
N THR A 124 -8.52 2.67 15.27
CA THR A 124 -8.60 4.02 14.70
C THR A 124 -9.80 4.18 13.78
N GLY A 125 -10.72 5.09 14.16
CA GLY A 125 -11.97 5.39 13.45
C GLY A 125 -11.75 5.97 12.05
N LYS A 126 -11.18 5.18 11.16
CA LYS A 126 -11.05 5.41 9.74
C LYS A 126 -11.73 4.22 9.04
N PRO A 127 -12.73 4.48 8.18
CA PRO A 127 -13.48 3.41 7.51
C PRO A 127 -12.52 2.55 6.67
N PRO A 128 -12.86 1.26 6.45
CA PRO A 128 -12.07 0.38 5.60
C PRO A 128 -11.92 1.02 4.21
N CYS A 129 -10.66 1.22 3.80
CA CYS A 129 -10.19 1.55 2.45
C CYS A 129 -11.04 2.54 1.62
N GLY A 130 -10.77 3.84 1.76
CA GLY A 130 -11.08 4.86 0.73
C GLY A 130 -12.57 5.15 0.47
N LEU A 131 -13.48 4.47 1.17
CA LEU A 131 -14.90 4.77 1.11
C LEU A 131 -15.17 5.99 1.99
N GLU A 132 -15.51 7.13 1.37
CA GLU A 132 -15.98 8.32 2.05
C GLU A 132 -17.41 8.63 1.59
N GLY A 133 -18.28 8.97 2.54
CA GLY A 133 -19.69 9.29 2.25
C GLY A 133 -20.60 8.06 2.28
N PHE A 134 -21.26 7.78 1.16
CA PHE A 134 -22.31 6.77 1.06
C PHE A 134 -21.91 5.61 0.15
N VAL A 135 -22.28 4.39 0.53
CA VAL A 135 -21.96 3.16 -0.20
C VAL A 135 -23.27 2.44 -0.54
N GLU A 136 -23.38 1.97 -1.78
CA GLU A 136 -24.47 1.12 -2.26
C GLU A 136 -23.92 -0.29 -2.52
N PHE A 137 -24.45 -1.29 -1.81
CA PHE A 137 -24.22 -2.70 -2.11
C PHE A 137 -25.34 -3.21 -3.02
N TYR A 138 -24.96 -3.74 -4.18
CA TYR A 138 -25.90 -4.24 -5.18
C TYR A 138 -25.47 -5.59 -5.74
N GLY A 139 -26.43 -6.33 -6.32
CA GLY A 139 -26.14 -7.53 -7.11
C GLY A 139 -26.47 -7.27 -8.57
N ALA A 140 -25.58 -7.64 -9.50
CA ALA A 140 -25.77 -7.38 -10.93
C ALA A 140 -27.08 -8.00 -11.48
N GLU A 141 -27.47 -9.15 -10.95
CA GLU A 141 -28.66 -9.90 -11.36
C GLU A 141 -29.85 -9.71 -10.40
N CYS A 142 -29.76 -8.81 -9.43
CA CYS A 142 -30.81 -8.60 -8.44
C CYS A 142 -31.96 -7.74 -9.03
N PRO A 143 -33.21 -8.25 -9.09
CA PRO A 143 -34.34 -7.50 -9.65
C PRO A 143 -34.62 -6.18 -8.93
N HIS A 144 -34.42 -6.14 -7.61
CA HIS A 144 -34.63 -4.92 -6.81
C HIS A 144 -33.51 -3.89 -7.01
N CYS A 145 -32.28 -4.34 -7.27
CA CYS A 145 -31.17 -3.42 -7.59
C CYS A 145 -31.37 -2.75 -8.95
N LEU A 146 -31.84 -3.51 -9.95
CA LEU A 146 -32.12 -2.98 -11.29
C LEU A 146 -33.18 -1.87 -11.28
N LYS A 147 -34.19 -1.98 -10.40
CA LYS A 147 -35.20 -0.94 -10.22
C LYS A 147 -34.68 0.27 -9.45
N MET A 148 -33.77 0.07 -8.51
CA MET A 148 -33.17 1.16 -7.74
C MET A 148 -32.19 1.98 -8.57
N LYS A 149 -31.51 1.38 -9.56
CA LYS A 149 -30.53 2.05 -10.41
C LYS A 149 -30.97 3.42 -10.96
N PRO A 150 -32.13 3.58 -11.65
CA PRO A 150 -32.57 4.88 -12.13
C PRO A 150 -32.89 5.88 -11.00
N ILE A 151 -33.34 5.38 -9.84
CA ILE A 151 -33.65 6.20 -8.67
C ILE A 151 -32.37 6.74 -8.05
N VAL A 152 -31.34 5.90 -7.92
CA VAL A 152 -30.03 6.29 -7.39
C VAL A 152 -29.39 7.33 -8.31
N GLU A 153 -29.35 7.09 -9.62
CA GLU A 153 -28.80 8.04 -10.59
C GLU A 153 -29.52 9.41 -10.54
N GLN A 154 -30.85 9.41 -10.40
CA GLN A 154 -31.62 10.64 -10.20
C GLN A 154 -31.20 11.36 -8.91
N VAL A 155 -31.11 10.64 -7.80
CA VAL A 155 -30.76 11.22 -6.50
C VAL A 155 -29.32 11.77 -6.49
N GLU A 156 -28.37 11.06 -7.10
CA GLU A 156 -26.99 11.53 -7.26
C GLU A 156 -26.93 12.85 -8.05
N SER A 157 -27.69 12.94 -9.14
CA SER A 157 -27.75 14.15 -9.97
C SER A 157 -28.41 15.34 -9.26
N GLU A 158 -29.40 15.11 -8.40
CA GLU A 158 -30.13 16.19 -7.71
C GLU A 158 -29.42 16.66 -6.43
N THR A 159 -28.79 15.75 -5.69
CA THR A 159 -28.16 16.04 -4.39
C THR A 159 -26.66 16.37 -4.53
N GLY A 160 -26.04 16.01 -5.65
CA GLY A 160 -24.59 16.12 -5.85
C GLY A 160 -23.77 15.11 -5.04
N VAL A 161 -24.43 14.19 -4.33
CA VAL A 161 -23.80 13.09 -3.58
C VAL A 161 -23.53 11.94 -4.53
N ASN A 162 -22.35 11.34 -4.47
CA ASN A 162 -21.99 10.16 -5.27
C ASN A 162 -21.98 8.91 -4.37
N PHE A 163 -22.76 7.90 -4.71
CA PHE A 163 -22.71 6.61 -4.02
C PHE A 163 -21.57 5.76 -4.58
N THR A 164 -20.76 5.21 -3.68
CA THR A 164 -19.79 4.18 -4.09
C THR A 164 -20.54 2.86 -4.28
N LYS A 165 -20.69 2.45 -5.53
CA LYS A 165 -21.45 1.25 -5.89
C LYS A 165 -20.54 0.01 -5.84
N LEU A 166 -20.84 -0.93 -4.95
CA LEU A 166 -20.10 -2.18 -4.75
C LEU A 166 -20.99 -3.38 -5.13
N GLU A 167 -20.56 -4.13 -6.14
CA GLU A 167 -21.25 -5.37 -6.56
C GLU A 167 -20.82 -6.52 -5.65
N VAL A 168 -21.76 -7.26 -5.06
CA VAL A 168 -21.46 -8.28 -4.02
C VAL A 168 -21.80 -9.72 -4.41
N TRP A 169 -22.32 -10.02 -5.60
CA TRP A 169 -22.59 -11.43 -5.98
C TRP A 169 -21.42 -12.08 -6.71
N HIS A 170 -20.61 -11.30 -7.43
CA HIS A 170 -19.52 -11.79 -8.26
C HIS A 170 -18.14 -11.26 -7.83
N ASN A 171 -18.06 -10.51 -6.73
CA ASN A 171 -16.81 -9.93 -6.23
C ASN A 171 -16.63 -10.22 -4.74
N GLU A 172 -15.75 -11.17 -4.42
CA GLU A 172 -15.46 -11.59 -3.05
C GLU A 172 -14.89 -10.46 -2.17
N SER A 173 -14.12 -9.53 -2.74
CA SER A 173 -13.59 -8.38 -2.01
C SER A 173 -14.72 -7.44 -1.55
N ASN A 174 -15.70 -7.19 -2.41
CA ASN A 174 -16.87 -6.37 -2.06
C ASN A 174 -17.81 -7.08 -1.08
N VAL A 175 -17.95 -8.41 -1.18
CA VAL A 175 -18.66 -9.22 -0.18
C VAL A 175 -18.04 -9.02 1.19
N ALA A 176 -16.71 -9.07 1.29
CA ALA A 176 -16.01 -8.86 2.55
C ALA A 176 -16.34 -7.47 3.12
N VAL A 177 -16.36 -6.41 2.29
CA VAL A 177 -16.76 -5.06 2.73
C VAL A 177 -18.20 -5.03 3.26
N MET A 178 -19.15 -5.68 2.57
CA MET A 178 -20.53 -5.78 3.04
C MET A 178 -20.62 -6.53 4.39
N GLN A 179 -19.82 -7.57 4.56
CA GLN A 179 -19.74 -8.34 5.81
C GLN A 179 -19.16 -7.51 6.98
N LEU A 180 -18.20 -6.61 6.72
CA LEU A 180 -17.71 -5.68 7.75
C LEU A 180 -18.82 -4.80 8.31
N HIS A 181 -19.76 -4.40 7.46
CA HIS A 181 -20.90 -3.57 7.83
C HIS A 181 -22.15 -4.39 8.17
N ALA A 182 -22.05 -5.72 8.25
CA ALA A 182 -23.20 -6.58 8.45
C ALA A 182 -23.94 -6.27 9.76
N ALA A 183 -23.23 -5.97 10.85
CA ALA A 183 -23.87 -5.62 12.13
C ALA A 183 -24.74 -4.35 12.05
N ASP A 184 -24.28 -3.34 11.33
CA ASP A 184 -25.03 -2.09 11.13
C ASP A 184 -26.21 -2.27 10.18
N ILE A 185 -26.00 -3.01 9.09
CA ILE A 185 -27.03 -3.34 8.10
C ILE A 185 -28.12 -4.21 8.75
N GLU A 186 -27.75 -5.24 9.51
CA GLU A 186 -28.71 -6.11 10.21
C GLU A 186 -29.45 -5.37 11.31
N ARG A 187 -28.82 -4.42 12.01
CA ARG A 187 -29.50 -3.58 13.02
C ARG A 187 -30.63 -2.78 12.40
N ASP A 188 -30.38 -2.12 11.27
CA ASP A 188 -31.33 -1.19 10.67
C ASP A 188 -32.30 -1.88 9.69
N CYS A 189 -31.84 -2.92 8.99
CA CYS A 189 -32.60 -3.62 7.94
C CYS A 189 -33.10 -5.02 8.34
N LYS A 190 -32.64 -5.58 9.48
CA LYS A 190 -33.00 -6.92 10.01
C LYS A 190 -32.53 -8.12 9.18
N PHE A 191 -31.97 -7.90 8.00
CA PHE A 191 -31.39 -8.93 7.15
C PHE A 191 -30.21 -8.36 6.37
N LEU A 192 -29.24 -9.21 6.07
CA LEU A 192 -28.11 -8.87 5.20
C LEU A 192 -28.50 -9.20 3.74
N GLY A 193 -28.78 -8.18 2.94
CA GLY A 193 -29.21 -8.36 1.56
C GLY A 193 -29.09 -7.09 0.72
N VAL A 194 -29.26 -7.23 -0.59
CA VAL A 194 -29.15 -6.13 -1.56
C VAL A 194 -30.52 -5.80 -2.18
N PRO A 195 -30.78 -4.54 -2.56
CA PRO A 195 -29.91 -3.37 -2.42
C PRO A 195 -29.83 -2.87 -0.97
N ALA A 196 -28.62 -2.53 -0.52
CA ALA A 196 -28.38 -1.93 0.79
C ALA A 196 -27.51 -0.68 0.66
N PHE A 197 -27.89 0.39 1.35
CA PHE A 197 -27.18 1.65 1.37
C PHE A 197 -26.69 1.93 2.78
N ILE A 198 -25.45 2.37 2.94
CA ILE A 198 -24.88 2.73 4.24
C ILE A 198 -24.21 4.09 4.19
N GLY A 199 -24.41 4.89 5.23
CA GLY A 199 -23.70 6.15 5.47
C GLY A 199 -22.54 5.90 6.42
N LEU A 200 -21.31 6.06 5.94
CA LEU A 200 -20.11 5.72 6.71
C LEU A 200 -19.81 6.69 7.86
N LYS A 201 -20.42 7.89 7.85
CA LYS A 201 -20.31 8.86 8.94
C LYS A 201 -21.11 8.45 10.18
N THR A 202 -22.31 7.94 9.98
CA THR A 202 -23.26 7.62 11.06
C THR A 202 -23.42 6.13 11.31
N ASN A 203 -22.83 5.28 10.45
CA ASN A 203 -23.04 3.83 10.40
C ASN A 203 -24.52 3.45 10.30
N LYS A 204 -25.34 4.31 9.68
CA LYS A 204 -26.77 4.04 9.45
C LYS A 204 -26.99 3.44 8.07
N SER A 205 -27.89 2.47 8.01
CA SER A 205 -28.20 1.75 6.77
C SER A 205 -29.67 1.84 6.40
N VAL A 206 -29.97 1.84 5.11
CA VAL A 206 -31.32 1.71 4.56
C VAL A 206 -31.30 0.67 3.43
N CYS A 207 -32.27 -0.25 3.41
CA CYS A 207 -32.26 -1.38 2.49
C CYS A 207 -33.59 -1.56 1.76
N GLY A 208 -33.53 -2.27 0.63
CA GLY A 208 -34.66 -2.64 -0.19
C GLY A 208 -35.05 -1.58 -1.24
N GLU A 209 -36.09 -1.89 -2.01
CA GLU A 209 -36.68 -1.00 -3.00
C GLU A 209 -37.38 0.17 -2.30
N MET A 210 -37.02 1.41 -2.65
CA MET A 210 -37.57 2.62 -2.04
C MET A 210 -37.71 3.77 -3.02
N THR A 211 -38.47 4.79 -2.63
CA THR A 211 -38.67 6.00 -3.43
C THR A 211 -37.46 6.94 -3.35
N ALA A 212 -37.29 7.79 -4.37
CA ALA A 212 -36.24 8.81 -4.41
C ALA A 212 -36.27 9.72 -3.17
N ASP A 213 -37.45 10.11 -2.70
CA ASP A 213 -37.60 10.99 -1.54
C ASP A 213 -37.06 10.35 -0.26
N LYS A 214 -37.31 9.05 -0.07
CA LYS A 214 -36.80 8.31 1.09
C LYS A 214 -35.27 8.20 1.05
N LEU A 215 -34.71 7.97 -0.13
CA LEU A 215 -33.25 7.92 -0.31
C LEU A 215 -32.60 9.30 -0.08
N LYS A 216 -33.22 10.39 -0.56
CA LYS A 216 -32.78 11.76 -0.28
C LYS A 216 -32.82 12.09 1.21
N GLN A 217 -33.91 11.71 1.89
CA GLN A 217 -34.03 11.92 3.33
C GLN A 217 -32.92 11.21 4.09
N PHE A 218 -32.59 9.98 3.71
CA PHE A 218 -31.46 9.26 4.29
C PHE A 218 -30.13 10.00 4.10
N ILE A 219 -29.87 10.55 2.91
CA ILE A 219 -28.68 11.37 2.65
C ILE A 219 -28.67 12.62 3.54
N LEU A 220 -29.80 13.32 3.67
CA LEU A 220 -29.89 14.54 4.47
C LEU A 220 -29.69 14.28 5.97
N GLU A 221 -30.18 13.16 6.47
CA GLU A 221 -30.06 12.78 7.88
C GLU A 221 -28.67 12.24 8.25
N ASN A 222 -27.90 11.77 7.26
CA ASN A 222 -26.64 11.03 7.48
C ASN A 222 -25.42 11.59 6.70
N GLY A 223 -25.58 12.74 6.05
CA GLY A 223 -24.59 13.39 5.17
C GLY A 223 -23.54 14.24 5.86
#